data_AF-A0A2A3D3D3-F1
#
_entry.id   AF-A0A2A3D3D3-F1
#
_cell.length_a   1.000
_cell.length_b   1.000
_cell.length_c   1.000
_cell.angle_alpha   90.00
_cell.angle_beta   90.00
_cell.angle_gamma   90.00
#
_symmetry.space_group_name_H-M   'P 1'
#
loop_
_entity.id
_entity.type
_entity.pdbx_description
1 polymer ?
#
loop_
_entity_poly.entity_id
_entity_poly.type
_entity_poly.pdbx_seq_one_letter_code
_entity_poly.pdbx_strand_id
1 'polypeptide(L)'
;MVNELCHIYNFQERDIDLLLAEELRVNGEFAAWFMDRASPQIPVLGPAFKTRISVVEDGSEADVIACFRRADGGVHRVFIEDKISAPLMPDQLARYQRRAAAEQLRGESKSYSVVLFAPAGYGSGLPDGVLWLTFEEAAVALEQNKNDHRAAYKAEFLRAALPRTSPAARDAHVVDVEPYLADWWEAVYVMLEREFPGFFVPPKTRYPRSVYFSPRTGGMADYLRVDFKGHLGEVDLAIKNVNYADLALCLKGLQLPGSLVENGKSTAIRIAGLEKFVIADGYNVIETKVRAAYAAAAKLLTFWKENRELFDSLALR
;
A
#
# COMPACT_ATOMS: atom_id res chain seq x y z
N MET A 1 -29.32 0.86 -2.13
CA MET A 1 -28.36 -0.16 -1.68
C MET A 1 -27.42 -0.37 -2.84
N VAL A 2 -26.19 0.15 -2.75
CA VAL A 2 -25.14 -0.25 -3.69
C VAL A 2 -24.92 -1.72 -3.38
N ASN A 3 -25.22 -2.58 -4.36
CA ASN A 3 -25.00 -4.01 -4.23
C ASN A 3 -23.48 -4.17 -4.30
N GLU A 4 -22.79 -4.23 -3.17
CA GLU A 4 -21.35 -4.49 -3.16
C GLU A 4 -21.13 -5.93 -3.60
N LEU A 5 -21.03 -6.13 -4.92
CA LEU A 5 -20.86 -7.45 -5.50
C LEU A 5 -19.47 -8.03 -5.19
N CYS A 6 -18.48 -7.16 -4.96
CA CYS A 6 -17.10 -7.54 -4.68
C CYS A 6 -16.72 -7.26 -3.22
N HIS A 7 -16.37 -8.33 -2.50
CA HIS A 7 -15.84 -8.28 -1.12
C HIS A 7 -14.35 -8.66 -1.06
N ILE A 8 -13.62 -8.45 -2.16
CA ILE A 8 -12.16 -8.56 -2.14
C ILE A 8 -11.60 -7.25 -1.58
N TYR A 9 -10.63 -7.37 -0.69
CA TYR A 9 -9.96 -6.25 -0.05
C TYR A 9 -8.44 -6.46 -0.08
N ASN A 10 -7.67 -5.41 0.18
CA ASN A 10 -6.21 -5.43 0.13
C ASN A 10 -5.64 -5.86 -1.24
N PHE A 11 -6.23 -5.33 -2.31
CA PHE A 11 -5.80 -5.59 -3.68
C PHE A 11 -4.31 -5.36 -3.88
N GLN A 12 -3.69 -6.28 -4.61
CA GLN A 12 -2.36 -6.18 -5.16
C GLN A 12 -2.47 -5.95 -6.67
N GLU A 13 -1.42 -5.38 -7.28
CA GLU A 13 -1.34 -5.19 -8.75
C GLU A 13 -1.58 -6.51 -9.48
N ARG A 14 -1.09 -7.63 -8.91
CA ARG A 14 -1.34 -8.98 -9.42
C ARG A 14 -2.82 -9.34 -9.61
N ASP A 15 -3.70 -8.82 -8.76
CA ASP A 15 -5.15 -9.06 -8.86
C ASP A 15 -5.72 -8.36 -10.12
N ILE A 16 -5.16 -7.20 -10.47
CA ILE A 16 -5.48 -6.44 -11.68
C ILE A 16 -4.87 -7.11 -12.91
N ASP A 17 -3.62 -7.60 -12.85
CA ASP A 17 -2.98 -8.35 -13.95
C ASP A 17 -3.92 -9.46 -14.46
N LEU A 18 -4.43 -10.25 -13.52
CA LEU A 18 -5.24 -11.43 -13.80
C LEU A 18 -6.58 -11.05 -14.42
N LEU A 19 -7.24 -10.03 -13.85
CA LEU A 19 -8.49 -9.51 -14.38
C LEU A 19 -8.30 -9.01 -15.82
N LEU A 20 -7.28 -8.18 -16.06
CA LEU A 20 -6.98 -7.63 -17.39
C LEU A 20 -6.66 -8.74 -18.40
N ALA A 21 -5.76 -9.66 -18.04
CA ALA A 21 -5.35 -10.74 -18.91
C ALA A 21 -6.52 -11.67 -19.27
N GLU A 22 -7.47 -11.87 -18.35
CA GLU A 22 -8.70 -12.60 -18.61
C GLU A 22 -9.62 -11.80 -19.53
N GLU A 23 -9.99 -10.57 -19.17
CA GLU A 23 -10.96 -9.77 -19.91
C GLU A 23 -10.52 -9.49 -21.35
N LEU A 24 -9.24 -9.17 -21.56
CA LEU A 24 -8.70 -8.99 -22.91
C LEU A 24 -8.72 -10.27 -23.74
N ARG A 25 -8.69 -11.44 -23.09
CA ARG A 25 -8.64 -12.75 -23.75
C ARG A 25 -10.03 -13.30 -24.08
N VAL A 26 -11.01 -13.11 -23.19
CA VAL A 26 -12.31 -13.80 -23.27
C VAL A 26 -13.50 -12.86 -23.44
N ASN A 27 -13.39 -11.59 -23.06
CA ASN A 27 -14.47 -10.63 -23.20
C ASN A 27 -14.24 -9.77 -24.47
N GLY A 28 -14.96 -10.11 -25.55
CA GLY A 28 -14.83 -9.43 -26.83
C GLY A 28 -15.22 -7.96 -26.80
N GLU A 29 -16.24 -7.59 -26.01
CA GLU A 29 -16.70 -6.20 -25.88
C GLU A 29 -15.67 -5.36 -25.13
N PHE A 30 -15.18 -5.87 -23.99
CA PHE A 30 -14.13 -5.20 -23.24
C PHE A 30 -12.82 -5.09 -24.04
N ALA A 31 -12.41 -6.16 -24.72
CA ALA A 31 -11.21 -6.15 -25.55
C ALA A 31 -11.33 -5.14 -26.71
N ALA A 32 -12.51 -5.03 -27.33
CA ALA A 32 -12.78 -4.04 -28.37
C ALA A 32 -12.72 -2.61 -27.81
N TRP A 33 -13.37 -2.36 -26.67
CA TRP A 33 -13.29 -1.07 -25.96
C TRP A 33 -11.83 -0.71 -25.63
N PHE A 34 -11.08 -1.66 -25.08
CA PHE A 34 -9.69 -1.45 -24.70
C PHE A 34 -8.85 -1.06 -25.92
N MET A 35 -9.02 -1.76 -27.04
CA MET A 35 -8.29 -1.48 -28.28
C MET A 35 -8.71 -0.16 -28.94
N ASP A 36 -9.99 0.23 -28.85
CA ASP A 36 -10.46 1.54 -29.30
C ASP A 36 -9.80 2.69 -28.53
N ARG A 37 -9.55 2.50 -27.23
CA ARG A 37 -8.82 3.47 -26.40
C ARG A 37 -7.31 3.41 -26.59
N ALA A 38 -6.74 2.21 -26.69
CA ALA A 38 -5.30 2.00 -26.75
C ALA A 38 -4.72 2.20 -28.15
N SER A 39 -5.47 1.97 -29.22
CA SER A 39 -4.99 2.02 -30.62
C SER A 39 -6.16 2.09 -31.61
N PRO A 40 -6.95 3.18 -31.62
CA PRO A 40 -8.16 3.30 -32.46
C PRO A 40 -7.89 3.11 -33.96
N GLN A 41 -6.69 3.45 -34.41
CA GLN A 41 -6.24 3.31 -35.80
C GLN A 41 -5.81 1.90 -36.20
N ILE A 42 -5.75 0.95 -35.26
CA ILE A 42 -5.31 -0.44 -35.50
C ILE A 42 -6.51 -1.39 -35.40
N PRO A 43 -7.19 -1.71 -36.52
CA PRO A 43 -8.30 -2.65 -36.50
C PRO A 43 -7.82 -4.07 -36.18
N VAL A 44 -8.50 -4.74 -35.25
CA VAL A 44 -8.20 -6.12 -34.81
C VAL A 44 -9.37 -7.07 -35.07
N LEU A 45 -9.08 -8.38 -35.23
CA LEU A 45 -10.04 -9.41 -35.62
C LEU A 45 -10.77 -10.08 -34.43
N GLY A 46 -10.88 -9.39 -33.29
CA GLY A 46 -11.51 -9.90 -32.07
C GLY A 46 -10.64 -9.71 -30.82
N PRO A 47 -10.93 -10.41 -29.72
CA PRO A 47 -10.16 -10.31 -28.47
C PRO A 47 -8.72 -10.80 -28.66
N ALA A 48 -7.88 -10.54 -27.65
CA ALA A 48 -6.50 -10.99 -27.67
C ALA A 48 -6.45 -12.51 -27.88
N PHE A 49 -5.61 -12.99 -28.80
CA PHE A 49 -5.43 -14.42 -29.01
C PHE A 49 -4.43 -15.04 -28.02
N LYS A 50 -3.67 -14.17 -27.32
CA LYS A 50 -2.69 -14.55 -26.30
C LYS A 50 -2.55 -13.43 -25.29
N THR A 51 -2.65 -13.76 -24.01
CA THR A 51 -2.30 -12.88 -22.89
C THR A 51 -1.24 -13.57 -22.03
N ARG A 52 -0.34 -12.79 -21.44
CA ARG A 52 0.70 -13.24 -20.52
C ARG A 52 0.81 -12.23 -19.40
N ILE A 53 1.15 -12.71 -18.21
CA ILE A 53 1.33 -11.89 -17.02
C ILE A 53 2.75 -12.08 -16.47
N SER A 54 3.33 -11.07 -15.83
CA SER A 54 4.68 -11.11 -15.24
C SER A 54 5.78 -11.57 -16.22
N VAL A 55 5.87 -10.92 -17.38
CA VAL A 55 6.83 -11.33 -18.43
C VAL A 55 8.16 -10.61 -18.25
N VAL A 56 9.14 -11.31 -17.69
CA VAL A 56 10.51 -10.82 -17.52
C VAL A 56 11.33 -11.02 -18.80
N GLU A 57 11.97 -9.95 -19.27
CA GLU A 57 12.97 -9.96 -20.36
C GLU A 57 13.98 -8.83 -20.12
N ASP A 58 15.28 -9.15 -20.21
CA ASP A 58 16.39 -8.21 -20.03
C ASP A 58 16.29 -7.30 -18.79
N GLY A 59 15.91 -7.90 -17.65
CA GLY A 59 15.79 -7.18 -16.37
C GLY A 59 14.59 -6.24 -16.29
N SER A 60 13.67 -6.29 -17.25
CA SER A 60 12.37 -5.60 -17.21
C SER A 60 11.24 -6.61 -17.16
N GLU A 61 10.33 -6.46 -16.21
CA GLU A 61 9.09 -7.24 -16.12
C GLU A 61 7.95 -6.43 -16.73
N ALA A 62 7.16 -7.03 -17.62
CA ALA A 62 5.87 -6.51 -18.09
C ALA A 62 4.72 -7.13 -17.31
N ASP A 63 3.86 -6.30 -16.69
CA ASP A 63 2.74 -6.76 -15.86
C ASP A 63 1.78 -7.60 -16.70
N VAL A 64 1.27 -7.05 -17.81
CA VAL A 64 0.45 -7.80 -18.80
C VAL A 64 0.92 -7.52 -20.23
N ILE A 65 1.02 -8.59 -21.03
CA ILE A 65 1.20 -8.50 -22.49
C ILE A 65 0.02 -9.17 -23.18
N ALA A 66 -0.71 -8.41 -24.00
CA ALA A 66 -1.82 -8.89 -24.82
C ALA A 66 -1.47 -8.82 -26.32
N CYS A 67 -1.74 -9.91 -27.06
CA CYS A 67 -1.48 -9.99 -28.49
C CYS A 67 -2.80 -10.12 -29.27
N PHE A 68 -2.99 -9.23 -30.23
CA PHE A 68 -4.18 -9.15 -31.09
C PHE A 68 -3.82 -9.45 -32.54
N ARG A 69 -4.71 -10.12 -33.27
CA ARG A 69 -4.58 -10.29 -34.72
C ARG A 69 -5.08 -9.04 -35.41
N ARG A 70 -4.25 -8.42 -36.23
CA ARG A 70 -4.66 -7.24 -37.01
C ARG A 70 -5.51 -7.64 -38.21
N ALA A 71 -6.45 -6.80 -38.60
CA ALA A 71 -7.28 -7.02 -39.78
C ALA A 71 -6.48 -6.97 -41.09
N ASP A 72 -5.41 -6.17 -41.13
CA ASP A 72 -4.46 -6.06 -42.25
C ASP A 72 -3.31 -7.09 -42.16
N GLY A 73 -3.47 -8.13 -41.33
CA GLY A 73 -2.48 -9.18 -41.10
C GLY A 73 -1.36 -8.80 -40.12
N GLY A 74 -0.80 -9.82 -39.48
CA GLY A 74 0.22 -9.69 -38.44
C GLY A 74 -0.36 -9.51 -37.03
N VAL A 75 0.53 -9.23 -36.08
CA VAL A 75 0.20 -9.12 -34.65
C VAL A 75 0.37 -7.68 -34.18
N HIS A 76 -0.60 -7.18 -33.43
CA HIS A 76 -0.44 -6.00 -32.59
C HIS A 76 -0.22 -6.46 -31.15
N ARG A 77 0.85 -5.98 -30.51
CA ARG A 77 1.20 -6.36 -29.13
C ARG A 77 1.01 -5.15 -28.20
N VAL A 78 0.23 -5.31 -27.16
CA VAL A 78 0.02 -4.29 -26.13
C VAL A 78 0.78 -4.68 -24.88
N PHE A 79 1.62 -3.78 -24.41
CA PHE A 79 2.32 -3.85 -23.13
C PHE A 79 1.55 -3.00 -22.14
N ILE A 80 1.15 -3.59 -21.02
CA ILE A 80 0.34 -2.93 -20.02
C ILE A 80 1.15 -2.98 -18.72
N GLU A 81 1.40 -1.81 -18.16
CA GLU A 81 1.80 -1.62 -16.77
C GLU A 81 0.52 -1.27 -16.00
N ASP A 82 0.23 -1.94 -14.89
CA ASP A 82 -0.84 -1.50 -14.00
C ASP A 82 -0.33 -1.08 -12.63
N LYS A 83 -1.04 -0.11 -12.06
CA LYS A 83 -0.67 0.51 -10.79
C LYS A 83 -1.92 0.86 -10.01
N ILE A 84 -1.96 0.41 -8.75
CA ILE A 84 -2.98 0.84 -7.79
C ILE A 84 -2.52 2.10 -7.05
N SER A 85 -1.35 2.02 -6.42
CA SER A 85 -0.82 3.12 -5.60
C SER A 85 0.71 3.17 -5.47
N ALA A 86 1.42 2.10 -5.82
CA ALA A 86 2.89 2.12 -5.84
C ALA A 86 3.37 3.14 -6.87
N PRO A 87 4.42 3.93 -6.61
CA PRO A 87 4.93 4.88 -7.59
C PRO A 87 5.57 4.16 -8.78
N LEU A 88 5.44 4.74 -9.99
CA LEU A 88 6.16 4.28 -11.17
C LEU A 88 7.67 4.39 -10.92
N MET A 89 8.40 3.32 -11.23
CA MET A 89 9.85 3.38 -11.17
C MET A 89 10.38 4.28 -12.29
N PRO A 90 11.50 4.99 -12.07
CA PRO A 90 12.13 5.78 -13.13
C PRO A 90 12.33 4.97 -14.42
N ASP A 91 12.03 5.61 -15.55
CA ASP A 91 12.13 5.06 -16.91
C ASP A 91 11.37 3.76 -17.18
N GLN A 92 10.45 3.34 -16.30
CA GLN A 92 9.76 2.05 -16.43
C GLN A 92 9.00 1.91 -17.74
N LEU A 93 8.17 2.90 -18.06
CA LEU A 93 7.40 2.90 -19.31
C LEU A 93 8.30 3.09 -20.54
N ALA A 94 9.39 3.85 -20.41
CA ALA A 94 10.38 4.01 -21.47
C ALA A 94 11.12 2.68 -21.78
N ARG A 95 11.34 1.83 -20.76
CA ARG A 95 11.86 0.46 -20.98
C ARG A 95 10.90 -0.37 -21.81
N TYR A 96 9.59 -0.28 -21.56
CA TYR A 96 8.60 -1.02 -22.35
C TYR A 96 8.57 -0.57 -23.80
N GLN A 97 8.66 0.74 -24.06
CA GLN A 97 8.75 1.25 -25.43
C GLN A 97 9.98 0.71 -26.16
N ARG A 98 11.15 0.68 -25.50
CA ARG A 98 12.38 0.11 -26.08
C ARG A 98 12.23 -1.39 -26.37
N ARG A 99 11.67 -2.15 -25.43
CA ARG A 99 11.40 -3.57 -25.60
C ARG A 99 10.45 -3.82 -26.77
N ALA A 100 9.33 -3.11 -26.80
CA ALA A 100 8.32 -3.26 -27.84
C ALA A 100 8.87 -2.92 -29.23
N ALA A 101 9.69 -1.87 -29.34
CA ALA A 101 10.40 -1.52 -30.57
C ALA A 101 11.39 -2.62 -31.01
N ALA A 102 12.16 -3.18 -30.07
CA ALA A 102 13.08 -4.27 -30.36
C ALA A 102 12.35 -5.53 -30.86
N GLU A 103 11.25 -5.91 -30.23
CA GLU A 103 10.41 -7.04 -30.65
C GLU A 103 9.78 -6.82 -32.04
N GLN A 104 9.35 -5.59 -32.34
CA GLN A 104 8.87 -5.22 -33.67
C GLN A 104 9.98 -5.34 -34.72
N LEU A 105 11.20 -4.87 -34.42
CA LEU A 105 12.36 -5.00 -35.31
C LEU A 105 12.75 -6.47 -35.57
N ARG A 106 12.52 -7.36 -34.61
CA ARG A 106 12.69 -8.82 -34.78
C ARG A 106 11.56 -9.49 -35.56
N GLY A 107 10.52 -8.75 -35.95
CA GLY A 107 9.36 -9.26 -36.67
C GLY A 107 8.36 -10.04 -35.80
N GLU A 108 8.48 -9.95 -34.47
CA GLU A 108 7.56 -10.64 -33.54
C GLU A 108 6.18 -9.97 -33.47
N SER A 109 6.12 -8.68 -33.81
CA SER A 109 4.89 -7.91 -33.94
C SER A 109 4.99 -6.97 -35.14
N LYS A 110 3.85 -6.62 -35.74
CA LYS A 110 3.76 -5.63 -36.82
C LYS A 110 3.67 -4.20 -36.27
N SER A 111 3.09 -4.04 -35.09
CA SER A 111 3.08 -2.81 -34.31
C SER A 111 2.82 -3.11 -32.84
N TYR A 112 2.98 -2.09 -31.99
CA TYR A 112 2.77 -2.21 -30.55
C TYR A 112 2.17 -0.95 -29.95
N SER A 113 1.69 -1.09 -28.71
CA SER A 113 1.23 0.00 -27.86
C SER A 113 1.67 -0.24 -26.43
N VAL A 114 1.92 0.85 -25.70
CA VAL A 114 2.28 0.80 -24.27
C VAL A 114 1.21 1.56 -23.50
N VAL A 115 0.64 0.91 -22.49
CA VAL A 115 -0.49 1.41 -21.71
C VAL A 115 -0.13 1.39 -20.23
N LEU A 116 -0.35 2.51 -19.54
CA LEU A 116 -0.53 2.54 -18.10
C LEU A 116 -2.02 2.31 -17.79
N PHE A 117 -2.32 1.30 -16.99
CA PHE A 117 -3.66 1.02 -16.48
C PHE A 117 -3.72 1.31 -14.98
N ALA A 118 -4.29 2.45 -14.60
CA ALA A 118 -4.22 2.93 -13.21
C ALA A 118 -5.41 3.83 -12.85
N PRO A 119 -5.80 3.95 -11.57
CA PRO A 119 -6.86 4.87 -11.12
C PRO A 119 -6.67 6.29 -11.66
N ALA A 120 -7.75 7.01 -11.94
CA ALA A 120 -7.71 8.38 -12.44
C ALA A 120 -6.93 9.34 -11.51
N GLY A 121 -6.87 9.04 -10.20
CA GLY A 121 -6.10 9.81 -9.23
C GLY A 121 -4.59 9.53 -9.18
N TYR A 122 -4.09 8.55 -9.95
CA TYR A 122 -2.69 8.09 -9.86
C TYR A 122 -1.67 9.17 -10.26
N GLY A 123 -2.06 10.10 -11.15
CA GLY A 123 -1.31 11.30 -11.49
C GLY A 123 0.04 11.02 -12.14
N SER A 124 0.13 11.07 -13.48
CA SER A 124 1.43 10.95 -14.15
C SER A 124 1.58 11.87 -15.35
N GLY A 125 2.76 12.50 -15.44
CA GLY A 125 3.31 13.01 -16.69
C GLY A 125 3.89 11.82 -17.44
N LEU A 126 3.10 11.26 -18.34
CA LEU A 126 3.47 10.08 -19.10
C LEU A 126 4.48 10.42 -20.20
N PRO A 127 5.44 9.53 -20.51
CA PRO A 127 6.25 9.67 -21.70
C PRO A 127 5.40 9.71 -22.97
N ASP A 128 5.87 10.42 -24.00
CA ASP A 128 5.22 10.45 -25.30
C ASP A 128 4.99 9.03 -25.85
N GLY A 129 3.78 8.76 -26.34
CA GLY A 129 3.41 7.46 -26.89
C GLY A 129 3.03 6.39 -25.86
N VAL A 130 2.95 6.74 -24.57
CA VAL A 130 2.29 5.90 -23.56
C VAL A 130 0.87 6.41 -23.33
N LEU A 131 -0.09 5.49 -23.32
CA LEU A 131 -1.50 5.81 -23.10
C LEU A 131 -1.90 5.52 -21.66
N TRP A 132 -2.91 6.24 -21.18
CA TRP A 132 -3.48 6.02 -19.87
C TRP A 132 -4.93 5.57 -20.00
N LEU A 133 -5.22 4.38 -19.48
CA LEU A 133 -6.58 3.90 -19.32
C LEU A 133 -6.85 3.77 -17.82
N THR A 134 -8.04 4.18 -17.38
CA THR A 134 -8.36 4.20 -15.95
C THR A 134 -9.20 3.00 -15.51
N PHE A 135 -9.10 2.65 -14.22
CA PHE A 135 -9.94 1.61 -13.61
C PHE A 135 -11.41 2.00 -13.71
N GLU A 136 -11.70 3.28 -13.54
CA GLU A 136 -13.03 3.86 -13.58
C GLU A 136 -13.67 3.72 -14.97
N GLU A 137 -12.93 4.05 -16.03
CA GLU A 137 -13.43 3.87 -17.40
C GLU A 137 -13.60 2.39 -17.76
N ALA A 138 -12.68 1.53 -17.35
CA ALA A 138 -12.78 0.10 -17.56
C ALA A 138 -13.97 -0.51 -16.82
N ALA A 139 -14.25 -0.08 -15.59
CA ALA A 139 -15.44 -0.51 -14.85
C ALA A 139 -16.72 -0.14 -15.59
N VAL A 140 -16.81 1.07 -16.17
CA VAL A 140 -17.94 1.48 -17.00
C VAL A 140 -18.05 0.63 -18.27
N ALA A 141 -16.92 0.30 -18.90
CA ALA A 141 -16.90 -0.56 -20.09
C ALA A 141 -17.39 -1.98 -19.80
N LEU A 142 -17.03 -2.55 -18.64
CA LEU A 142 -17.50 -3.87 -18.21
C LEU A 142 -19.02 -3.88 -17.98
N GLU A 143 -19.61 -2.80 -17.50
CA GLU A 143 -21.05 -2.73 -17.20
C GLU A 143 -21.96 -2.47 -18.41
N GLN A 144 -21.41 -2.42 -19.63
CA GLN A 144 -22.23 -2.21 -20.83
C GLN A 144 -23.29 -3.30 -20.99
N ASN A 145 -22.98 -4.54 -20.60
CA ASN A 145 -23.95 -5.63 -20.54
C ASN A 145 -24.59 -5.74 -19.15
N LYS A 146 -25.69 -5.00 -18.94
CA LYS A 146 -26.42 -4.92 -17.66
C LYS A 146 -26.99 -6.25 -17.14
N ASN A 147 -27.06 -7.29 -17.98
CA ASN A 147 -27.57 -8.61 -17.60
C ASN A 147 -26.46 -9.61 -17.26
N ASP A 148 -25.19 -9.21 -17.37
CA ASP A 148 -24.06 -10.05 -17.00
C ASP A 148 -23.60 -9.76 -15.56
N HIS A 149 -23.99 -10.65 -14.65
CA HIS A 149 -23.60 -10.56 -13.24
C HIS A 149 -22.08 -10.64 -13.03
N ARG A 150 -21.37 -11.37 -13.90
CA ARG A 150 -19.91 -11.47 -13.83
C ARG A 150 -19.26 -10.15 -14.24
N ALA A 151 -19.79 -9.49 -15.27
CA ALA A 151 -19.27 -8.20 -15.70
C ALA A 151 -19.51 -7.12 -14.64
N ALA A 152 -20.69 -7.11 -14.00
CA ALA A 152 -20.98 -6.23 -12.86
C ALA A 152 -20.03 -6.47 -11.67
N TYR A 153 -19.76 -7.74 -11.34
CA TYR A 153 -18.78 -8.10 -10.30
C TYR A 153 -17.37 -7.55 -10.64
N LYS A 154 -16.93 -7.69 -11.89
CA LYS A 154 -15.60 -7.24 -12.34
C LYS A 154 -15.47 -5.71 -12.39
N ALA A 155 -16.56 -5.01 -12.70
CA ALA A 155 -16.60 -3.57 -12.57
C ALA A 155 -16.45 -3.13 -11.11
N GLU A 156 -17.19 -3.76 -10.19
CA GLU A 156 -17.05 -3.52 -8.76
C GLU A 156 -15.65 -3.91 -8.23
N PHE A 157 -15.02 -4.95 -8.79
CA PHE A 157 -13.63 -5.31 -8.47
C PHE A 157 -12.66 -4.16 -8.75
N LEU A 158 -12.74 -3.53 -9.93
CA LEU A 158 -11.89 -2.38 -10.26
C LEU A 158 -12.18 -1.17 -9.37
N ARG A 159 -13.44 -0.94 -9.01
CA ARG A 159 -13.83 0.13 -8.07
C ARG A 159 -13.31 -0.12 -6.67
N ALA A 160 -13.40 -1.35 -6.17
CA ALA A 160 -12.93 -1.74 -4.86
C ALA A 160 -11.40 -1.63 -4.72
N ALA A 161 -10.68 -1.81 -5.84
CA ALA A 161 -9.23 -1.63 -5.94
C ALA A 161 -8.78 -0.16 -5.89
N LEU A 162 -9.68 0.82 -6.01
CA LEU A 162 -9.31 2.24 -5.94
C LEU A 162 -8.65 2.59 -4.59
N PRO A 163 -7.53 3.34 -4.60
CA PRO A 163 -6.79 3.65 -3.39
C PRO A 163 -7.58 4.62 -2.49
N ARG A 164 -7.56 4.34 -1.19
CA ARG A 164 -8.12 5.23 -0.17
C ARG A 164 -7.06 6.24 0.25
N THR A 165 -7.24 7.49 -0.14
CA THR A 165 -6.20 8.53 -0.03
C THR A 165 -6.24 9.31 1.28
N SER A 166 -7.40 9.39 1.96
CA SER A 166 -7.53 10.09 3.25
C SER A 166 -7.57 9.10 4.43
N PRO A 167 -7.09 9.50 5.63
CA PRO A 167 -7.23 8.68 6.82
C PRO A 167 -8.69 8.33 7.16
N ALA A 168 -9.60 9.29 7.01
CA ALA A 168 -11.03 9.08 7.25
C ALA A 168 -11.62 7.99 6.33
N ALA A 169 -11.25 7.98 5.04
CA ALA A 169 -11.70 6.94 4.11
C ALA A 169 -11.12 5.56 4.44
N ARG A 170 -9.90 5.49 4.96
CA ARG A 170 -9.29 4.23 5.43
C ARG A 170 -9.97 3.71 6.69
N ASP A 171 -10.24 4.57 7.65
CA ASP A 171 -10.91 4.20 8.89
C ASP A 171 -12.35 3.75 8.63
N ALA A 172 -13.11 4.48 7.79
CA ALA A 172 -14.46 4.09 7.38
C ALA A 172 -14.48 2.70 6.71
N HIS A 173 -13.48 2.42 5.87
CA HIS A 173 -13.35 1.12 5.24
C HIS A 173 -13.05 0.01 6.25
N VAL A 174 -12.19 0.25 7.25
CA VAL A 174 -11.94 -0.76 8.29
C VAL A 174 -13.21 -1.07 9.08
N VAL A 175 -14.01 -0.05 9.44
CA VAL A 175 -15.29 -0.25 10.13
C VAL A 175 -16.23 -1.14 9.32
N ASP A 176 -16.27 -0.93 8.00
CA ASP A 176 -17.13 -1.66 7.09
C ASP A 176 -16.68 -3.13 6.91
N VAL A 177 -15.39 -3.36 6.68
CA VAL A 177 -14.88 -4.69 6.27
C VAL A 177 -14.33 -5.53 7.41
N GLU A 178 -13.90 -4.89 8.49
CA GLU A 178 -13.29 -5.51 9.67
C GLU A 178 -13.86 -4.87 10.96
N PRO A 179 -15.17 -4.97 11.22
CA PRO A 179 -15.81 -4.32 12.37
C PRO A 179 -15.20 -4.75 13.71
N TYR A 180 -14.79 -6.02 13.83
CA TYR A 180 -14.09 -6.51 15.02
C TYR A 180 -12.79 -5.75 15.31
N LEU A 181 -12.01 -5.42 14.26
CA LEU A 181 -10.77 -4.67 14.41
C LEU A 181 -11.06 -3.25 14.91
N ALA A 182 -12.09 -2.60 14.36
CA ALA A 182 -12.51 -1.27 14.79
C ALA A 182 -12.97 -1.29 16.26
N ASP A 183 -13.85 -2.22 16.64
CA ASP A 183 -14.36 -2.36 18.01
C ASP A 183 -13.24 -2.63 19.03
N TRP A 184 -12.26 -3.47 18.65
CA TRP A 184 -11.10 -3.76 19.49
C TRP A 184 -10.27 -2.49 19.77
N TRP A 185 -10.03 -1.67 18.74
CA TRP A 185 -9.30 -0.41 18.91
C TRP A 185 -10.09 0.64 19.69
N GLU A 186 -11.42 0.73 19.50
CA GLU A 186 -12.25 1.59 20.33
C GLU A 186 -12.18 1.19 21.81
N ALA A 187 -12.15 -0.11 22.13
CA ALA A 187 -11.91 -0.58 23.49
C ALA A 187 -10.50 -0.20 24.02
N VAL A 188 -9.47 -0.24 23.17
CA VAL A 188 -8.14 0.30 23.52
C VAL A 188 -8.20 1.80 23.80
N TYR A 189 -8.91 2.59 23.00
CA TYR A 189 -9.05 4.04 23.22
C TYR A 189 -9.80 4.37 24.51
N VAL A 190 -10.84 3.60 24.86
CA VAL A 190 -11.53 3.70 26.15
C VAL A 190 -10.56 3.42 27.31
N MET A 191 -9.72 2.38 27.19
CA MET A 191 -8.69 2.09 28.19
C MET A 191 -7.66 3.24 28.30
N LEU A 192 -7.23 3.82 27.18
CA LEU A 192 -6.28 4.93 27.20
C LEU A 192 -6.84 6.19 27.85
N GLU A 193 -8.08 6.55 27.57
CA GLU A 193 -8.71 7.71 28.20
C GLU A 193 -8.83 7.54 29.72
N ARG A 194 -9.09 6.31 30.17
CA ARG A 194 -9.18 5.96 31.59
C ARG A 194 -7.83 5.95 32.30
N GLU A 195 -6.83 5.30 31.72
CA GLU A 195 -5.53 5.02 32.37
C GLU A 195 -4.46 6.08 32.09
N PHE A 196 -4.55 6.79 30.97
CA PHE A 196 -3.56 7.76 30.51
C PHE A 196 -4.22 9.06 30.00
N PRO A 197 -5.11 9.69 30.80
CA PRO A 197 -5.94 10.81 30.35
C PRO A 197 -5.09 11.97 29.80
N GLY A 198 -5.32 12.31 28.54
CA GLY A 198 -4.60 13.39 27.84
C GLY A 198 -3.10 13.15 27.60
N PHE A 199 -2.56 11.98 27.94
CA PHE A 199 -1.12 11.71 27.74
C PHE A 199 -0.81 11.40 26.28
N PHE A 200 -1.61 10.54 25.64
CA PHE A 200 -1.45 10.15 24.25
C PHE A 200 -2.34 10.99 23.34
N VAL A 201 -1.83 11.34 22.17
CA VAL A 201 -2.57 12.08 21.13
C VAL A 201 -3.30 11.07 20.25
N PRO A 202 -4.55 11.36 19.82
CA PRO A 202 -5.26 10.51 18.88
C PRO A 202 -4.42 10.23 17.63
N PRO A 203 -4.35 8.97 17.18
CA PRO A 203 -3.56 8.62 16.00
C PRO A 203 -4.19 9.21 14.74
N LYS A 204 -3.36 9.46 13.72
CA LYS A 204 -3.85 9.93 12.41
C LYS A 204 -4.76 8.91 11.72
N THR A 205 -4.58 7.63 11.99
CA THR A 205 -5.39 6.52 11.50
C THR A 205 -5.85 5.74 12.72
N ARG A 206 -7.17 5.63 12.92
CA ARG A 206 -7.76 5.07 14.14
C ARG A 206 -7.63 3.57 14.24
N TYR A 207 -7.58 2.85 13.13
CA TYR A 207 -7.62 1.39 13.19
C TYR A 207 -6.41 0.73 12.51
N PRO A 208 -5.22 0.76 13.14
CA PRO A 208 -4.07 0.01 12.65
C PRO A 208 -4.37 -1.49 12.54
N ARG A 209 -4.02 -2.10 11.41
CA ARG A 209 -4.22 -3.55 11.17
C ARG A 209 -3.17 -4.44 11.84
N SER A 210 -2.27 -3.84 12.63
CA SER A 210 -1.20 -4.55 13.32
C SER A 210 -0.96 -3.97 14.71
N VAL A 211 -0.36 -4.77 15.58
CA VAL A 211 0.16 -4.35 16.89
C VAL A 211 1.57 -3.73 16.80
N TYR A 212 2.00 -3.40 15.57
CA TYR A 212 3.17 -2.57 15.32
C TYR A 212 2.74 -1.16 14.91
N PHE A 213 2.82 -0.22 15.84
CA PHE A 213 2.36 1.16 15.62
C PHE A 213 3.13 2.16 16.48
N SER A 214 2.94 3.45 16.20
CA SER A 214 3.69 4.52 16.87
C SER A 214 2.76 5.47 17.62
N PRO A 215 2.49 5.24 18.93
CA PRO A 215 1.77 6.22 19.74
C PRO A 215 2.57 7.52 19.86
N ARG A 216 1.87 8.65 19.95
CA ARG A 216 2.48 9.98 20.16
C ARG A 216 1.94 10.60 21.44
N THR A 217 2.72 11.50 22.03
CA THR A 217 2.30 12.38 23.13
C THR A 217 2.39 13.84 22.70
N GLY A 218 1.69 14.74 23.38
CA GLY A 218 1.75 16.17 23.15
C GLY A 218 3.19 16.70 23.24
N GLY A 219 3.60 17.51 22.27
CA GLY A 219 4.93 18.12 22.23
C GLY A 219 6.09 17.19 21.84
N MET A 220 5.82 15.93 21.46
CA MET A 220 6.84 14.96 21.05
C MET A 220 7.64 15.47 19.84
N ALA A 221 8.97 15.47 19.95
CA ALA A 221 9.86 15.93 18.90
C ALA A 221 9.87 15.00 17.66
N ASP A 222 10.13 15.54 16.48
CA ASP A 222 10.07 14.79 15.23
C ASP A 222 11.28 13.86 14.99
N TYR A 223 12.38 14.08 15.70
CA TYR A 223 13.51 13.13 15.73
C TYR A 223 13.18 11.86 16.54
N LEU A 224 12.07 11.84 17.29
CA LEU A 224 11.62 10.65 18.01
C LEU A 224 10.62 9.83 17.22
N ARG A 225 10.64 8.53 17.51
CA ARG A 225 9.57 7.60 17.17
C ARG A 225 9.40 6.61 18.32
N VAL A 226 8.18 6.42 18.80
CA VAL A 226 7.88 5.27 19.65
C VAL A 226 7.53 4.11 18.74
N ASP A 227 8.22 2.98 18.88
CA ASP A 227 7.90 1.75 18.17
C ASP A 227 7.27 0.78 19.15
N PHE A 228 5.95 0.71 19.15
CA PHE A 228 5.20 -0.27 19.92
C PHE A 228 5.20 -1.58 19.13
N LYS A 229 5.90 -2.61 19.59
CA LYS A 229 6.03 -3.91 18.92
C LYS A 229 5.34 -5.00 19.75
N GLY A 230 4.00 -4.97 19.79
CA GLY A 230 3.20 -5.87 20.65
C GLY A 230 3.48 -7.36 20.40
N HIS A 231 3.70 -7.75 19.15
CA HIS A 231 4.04 -9.12 18.75
C HIS A 231 5.43 -9.58 19.24
N LEU A 232 6.32 -8.65 19.61
CA LEU A 232 7.64 -8.94 20.17
C LEU A 232 7.71 -8.76 21.68
N GLY A 233 6.73 -8.08 22.29
CA GLY A 233 6.78 -7.74 23.72
C GLY A 233 7.81 -6.65 23.99
N GLU A 234 7.95 -5.72 23.04
CA GLU A 234 8.94 -4.63 23.08
C GLU A 234 8.28 -3.28 22.83
N VAL A 235 8.78 -2.25 23.51
CA VAL A 235 8.48 -0.85 23.22
C VAL A 235 9.79 -0.08 23.16
N ASP A 236 10.02 0.58 22.02
CA ASP A 236 11.23 1.35 21.79
C ASP A 236 10.91 2.85 21.76
N LEU A 237 11.75 3.65 22.40
CA LEU A 237 11.91 5.06 22.08
C LEU A 237 13.10 5.19 21.13
N ALA A 238 12.83 5.22 19.83
CA ALA A 238 13.84 5.36 18.80
C ALA A 238 14.17 6.83 18.53
N ILE A 239 15.47 7.12 18.44
CA ILE A 239 16.02 8.44 18.12
C ILE A 239 16.63 8.36 16.71
N LYS A 240 16.06 9.12 15.78
CA LYS A 240 16.47 9.15 14.38
C LYS A 240 17.86 9.78 14.24
N ASN A 241 18.66 9.25 13.33
CA ASN A 241 19.97 9.79 12.94
C ASN A 241 21.00 9.94 14.07
N VAL A 242 20.80 9.24 15.19
CA VAL A 242 21.75 9.21 16.30
C VAL A 242 22.28 7.78 16.43
N ASN A 243 23.61 7.62 16.39
CA ASN A 243 24.27 6.33 16.54
C ASN A 243 24.37 5.91 18.01
N TYR A 244 24.65 4.62 18.22
CA TYR A 244 24.64 4.01 19.55
C TYR A 244 25.67 4.63 20.49
N ALA A 245 26.89 4.85 19.99
CA ALA A 245 27.99 5.35 20.80
C ALA A 245 27.71 6.75 21.35
N ASP A 246 27.19 7.64 20.50
CA ASP A 246 26.86 9.01 20.89
C ASP A 246 25.72 9.03 21.91
N LEU A 247 24.67 8.23 21.70
CA LEU A 247 23.56 8.14 22.64
C LEU A 247 23.98 7.52 23.98
N ALA A 248 24.80 6.46 23.95
CA ALA A 248 25.33 5.83 25.15
C ALA A 248 26.19 6.79 25.99
N LEU A 249 27.02 7.60 25.32
CA LEU A 249 27.82 8.62 25.98
C LEU A 249 26.94 9.72 26.58
N CYS A 250 25.96 10.19 25.82
CA CYS A 250 25.02 11.24 26.22
C CYS A 250 24.19 10.84 27.45
N LEU A 251 23.75 9.58 27.50
CA LEU A 251 22.93 9.05 28.59
C LEU A 251 23.74 8.48 29.77
N LYS A 252 25.07 8.60 29.75
CA LYS A 252 25.94 8.00 30.75
C LYS A 252 25.62 8.55 32.15
N GLY A 253 25.35 7.64 33.08
CA GLY A 253 25.04 8.00 34.48
C GLY A 253 23.55 8.26 34.73
N LEU A 254 22.71 8.26 33.70
CA LEU A 254 21.25 8.31 33.86
C LEU A 254 20.69 6.91 34.14
N GLN A 255 19.69 6.83 35.01
CA GLN A 255 18.93 5.61 35.21
C GLN A 255 17.93 5.44 34.07
N LEU A 256 18.28 4.59 33.10
CA LEU A 256 17.43 4.35 31.95
C LEU A 256 16.19 3.52 32.32
N PRO A 257 15.01 3.83 31.74
CA PRO A 257 13.80 3.05 31.95
C PRO A 257 13.85 1.66 31.30
N GLY A 258 14.82 1.41 30.41
CA GLY A 258 15.06 0.19 29.65
C GLY A 258 16.52 0.11 29.16
N SER A 259 16.82 -0.79 28.22
CA SER A 259 18.17 -1.00 27.67
C SER A 259 18.39 -0.24 26.37
N LEU A 260 19.62 0.23 26.14
CA LEU A 260 20.01 0.80 24.85
C LEU A 260 20.19 -0.32 23.81
N VAL A 261 19.65 -0.13 22.61
CA VAL A 261 19.74 -1.10 21.51
C VAL A 261 20.00 -0.40 20.18
N GLU A 262 20.71 -1.08 19.28
CA GLU A 262 20.76 -0.72 17.87
C GLU A 262 19.44 -1.10 17.18
N ASN A 263 18.94 -0.21 16.30
CA ASN A 263 17.67 -0.38 15.60
C ASN A 263 17.83 0.04 14.12
N GLY A 264 18.75 -0.62 13.41
CA GLY A 264 19.12 -0.27 12.04
C GLY A 264 19.91 1.04 12.00
N LYS A 265 19.38 2.08 11.34
CA LYS A 265 20.00 3.42 11.27
C LYS A 265 19.67 4.33 12.47
N SER A 266 18.90 3.84 13.43
CA SER A 266 18.57 4.55 14.66
C SER A 266 19.04 3.77 15.88
N THR A 267 19.15 4.48 17.00
CA THR A 267 19.36 3.88 18.32
C THR A 267 18.08 4.06 19.13
N ALA A 268 17.76 3.09 19.99
CA ALA A 268 16.58 3.17 20.82
C ALA A 268 16.86 2.82 22.28
N ILE A 269 16.05 3.38 23.17
CA ILE A 269 15.88 2.85 24.54
C ILE A 269 14.69 1.90 24.48
N ARG A 270 14.94 0.61 24.72
CA ARG A 270 13.96 -0.47 24.65
C ARG A 270 13.55 -0.94 26.04
N ILE A 271 12.25 -1.03 26.26
CA ILE A 271 11.68 -1.88 27.31
C ILE A 271 11.26 -3.20 26.64
N ALA A 272 11.88 -4.30 27.04
CA ALA A 272 11.61 -5.64 26.53
C ALA A 272 11.06 -6.57 27.62
N GLY A 273 10.70 -7.79 27.24
CA GLY A 273 10.19 -8.81 28.18
C GLY A 273 8.74 -8.59 28.59
N LEU A 274 8.02 -7.72 27.88
CA LEU A 274 6.57 -7.58 28.05
C LEU A 274 5.87 -8.81 27.46
N GLU A 275 4.70 -9.13 27.97
CA GLU A 275 3.88 -10.18 27.37
C GLU A 275 3.47 -9.81 25.95
N LYS A 276 3.73 -10.74 25.01
CA LYS A 276 3.37 -10.57 23.61
C LYS A 276 1.86 -10.62 23.44
N PHE A 277 1.36 -9.80 22.53
CA PHE A 277 -0.05 -9.83 22.13
C PHE A 277 -0.22 -9.54 20.64
N VAL A 278 -1.32 -10.05 20.10
CA VAL A 278 -1.88 -9.67 18.80
C VAL A 278 -3.37 -9.35 18.96
N ILE A 279 -3.97 -8.71 17.96
CA ILE A 279 -5.40 -8.33 17.99
C ILE A 279 -6.29 -9.57 18.12
N ALA A 280 -5.88 -10.69 17.49
CA ALA A 280 -6.59 -11.96 17.55
C ALA A 280 -6.63 -12.61 18.95
N ASP A 281 -5.84 -12.11 19.93
CA ASP A 281 -5.87 -12.61 21.30
C ASP A 281 -7.12 -12.14 22.10
N GLY A 282 -7.98 -11.33 21.48
CA GLY A 282 -9.25 -10.92 22.07
C GLY A 282 -9.19 -9.65 22.91
N TYR A 283 -10.30 -9.35 23.58
CA TYR A 283 -10.42 -8.15 24.43
C TYR A 283 -9.66 -8.29 25.77
N ASN A 284 -9.45 -9.51 26.26
CA ASN A 284 -8.82 -9.77 27.56
C ASN A 284 -7.37 -9.26 27.64
N VAL A 285 -6.67 -9.18 26.50
CA VAL A 285 -5.30 -8.65 26.47
C VAL A 285 -5.24 -7.13 26.61
N ILE A 286 -6.36 -6.41 26.41
CA ILE A 286 -6.38 -4.95 26.45
C ILE A 286 -6.00 -4.45 27.85
N GLU A 287 -6.65 -5.00 28.88
CA GLU A 287 -6.46 -4.57 30.26
C GLU A 287 -5.17 -5.09 30.93
N THR A 288 -4.49 -6.01 30.25
CA THR A 288 -3.28 -6.67 30.74
C THR A 288 -2.08 -6.26 29.88
N LYS A 289 -1.91 -6.90 28.73
CA LYS A 289 -0.72 -6.80 27.88
C LYS A 289 -0.63 -5.47 27.14
N VAL A 290 -1.75 -5.00 26.56
CA VAL A 290 -1.80 -3.72 25.83
C VAL A 290 -1.56 -2.56 26.80
N ARG A 291 -2.27 -2.54 27.93
CA ARG A 291 -2.08 -1.55 29.00
C ARG A 291 -0.64 -1.52 29.52
N ALA A 292 -0.03 -2.68 29.76
CA ALA A 292 1.37 -2.77 30.21
C ALA A 292 2.34 -2.16 29.20
N ALA A 293 2.11 -2.38 27.90
CA ALA A 293 2.97 -1.82 26.87
C ALA A 293 2.72 -0.31 26.64
N TYR A 294 1.49 0.21 26.81
CA TYR A 294 1.27 1.67 26.91
C TYR A 294 1.92 2.29 28.14
N ALA A 295 1.93 1.59 29.29
CA ALA A 295 2.65 2.04 30.48
C ALA A 295 4.17 2.12 30.22
N ALA A 296 4.75 1.15 29.51
CA ALA A 296 6.14 1.18 29.07
C ALA A 296 6.41 2.37 28.13
N ALA A 297 5.52 2.62 27.15
CA ALA A 297 5.62 3.77 26.26
C ALA A 297 5.55 5.10 27.02
N ALA A 298 4.64 5.22 27.98
CA ALA A 298 4.52 6.40 28.84
C ALA A 298 5.80 6.63 29.66
N LYS A 299 6.37 5.58 30.25
CA LYS A 299 7.64 5.65 31.00
C LYS A 299 8.79 6.17 30.13
N LEU A 300 8.91 5.65 28.90
CA LEU A 300 9.94 6.10 27.95
C LEU A 300 9.74 7.57 27.53
N LEU A 301 8.50 7.97 27.24
CA LEU A 301 8.19 9.33 26.84
C LEU A 301 8.36 10.34 27.98
N THR A 302 8.04 9.94 29.22
CA THR A 302 8.31 10.76 30.41
C THR A 302 9.81 10.94 30.62
N PHE A 303 10.60 9.85 30.53
CA PHE A 303 12.05 9.93 30.60
C PHE A 303 12.64 10.89 29.56
N TRP A 304 12.12 10.86 28.32
CA TRP A 304 12.51 11.85 27.31
C TRP A 304 12.13 13.27 27.70
N LYS A 305 10.88 13.51 28.16
CA LYS A 305 10.42 14.86 28.56
C LYS A 305 11.31 15.45 29.67
N GLU A 306 11.68 14.63 30.66
CA GLU A 306 12.54 15.02 31.79
C GLU A 306 13.97 15.33 31.35
N ASN A 307 14.44 14.72 30.26
CA ASN A 307 15.81 14.89 29.75
C ASN A 307 15.83 15.59 28.38
N ARG A 308 14.79 16.37 28.05
CA ARG A 308 14.54 16.85 26.69
C ARG A 308 15.70 17.65 26.11
N GLU A 309 16.29 18.55 26.90
CA GLU A 309 17.41 19.38 26.46
C GLU A 309 18.61 18.54 26.00
N LEU A 310 18.86 17.42 26.68
CA LEU A 310 19.94 16.50 26.37
C LEU A 310 19.69 15.79 25.03
N PHE A 311 18.47 15.31 24.81
CA PHE A 311 18.07 14.72 23.53
C PHE A 311 18.06 15.73 22.37
N ASP A 312 17.53 16.94 22.60
CA ASP A 312 17.53 18.03 21.61
C ASP A 312 18.96 18.39 21.21
N SER A 313 19.88 18.50 22.19
CA SER A 313 21.29 18.80 21.95
C SER A 313 22.02 17.74 21.13
N LEU A 314 21.52 16.50 21.09
CA LEU A 314 22.12 15.37 20.40
C LEU A 314 21.55 15.21 18.99
N ALA A 315 20.22 15.33 18.85
CA ALA A 315 19.51 15.00 17.63
C ALA A 315 19.36 16.17 16.64
N LEU A 316 19.57 17.41 17.10
CA LEU A 316 19.45 18.62 16.28
C LEU A 316 20.81 19.23 15.88
N ARG A 317 21.90 18.47 16.05
CA ARG A 317 23.24 18.85 15.57
C ARG A 317 23.35 18.74 14.05
#